data_AF-A0AA44XQY5-F1
#
_entry.id   AF-A0AA44XQY5-F1
#
_cell.length_a   1.000
_cell.length_b   1.000
_cell.length_c   1.000
_cell.angle_alpha   90.00
_cell.angle_beta   90.00
_cell.angle_gamma   90.00
#
_symmetry.space_group_name_H-M   'P 1'
#
loop_
_entity.id
_entity.type
_entity.pdbx_description
1 polymer ?
#
loop_
_entity_poly.entity_id
_entity_poly.type
_entity_poly.pdbx_seq_one_letter_code
_entity_poly.pdbx_strand_id
1 'polypeptide(L)'
;MSNSRGLPPLVEDTSNGSVVWKSLDNINYEELGYFLSCHLIIEHYMDEYLKFEYQNLSWGDCKLTFSQKINLLSNFPISEPYKELIPSIKAMNKVRNKISHRVDFKISMDDLEPLKYYLYGAYKENKEMVPSTVLKLLEIYTMMVCVVFASTISALVRHKSK
;
A
#
# COMPACT_ATOMS: atom_id res chain seq x y z
N MET A 1 25.83 -0.40 14.83
CA MET A 1 25.39 -1.35 15.87
C MET A 1 24.65 -2.47 15.17
N SER A 2 25.18 -3.70 15.22
CA SER A 2 24.52 -4.89 14.69
C SER A 2 23.29 -5.19 15.54
N ASN A 3 22.11 -4.72 15.12
CA ASN A 3 20.86 -5.22 15.65
C ASN A 3 20.59 -6.56 14.96
N SER A 4 21.22 -7.65 15.41
CA SER A 4 20.81 -8.99 15.01
C SER A 4 19.48 -9.30 15.71
N ARG A 5 18.41 -8.65 15.25
CA ARG A 5 17.04 -9.03 15.61
C ARG A 5 16.73 -10.32 14.85
N GLY A 6 17.19 -11.45 15.42
CA GLY A 6 16.86 -12.78 14.93
C GLY A 6 15.43 -13.11 15.33
N LEU A 7 14.61 -13.51 14.36
CA LEU A 7 13.32 -14.13 14.65
C LEU A 7 13.54 -15.61 15.01
N PRO A 8 12.67 -16.19 15.84
CA PRO A 8 12.70 -17.63 16.08
C PRO A 8 12.49 -18.39 14.76
N PRO A 9 13.14 -19.56 14.58
CA PRO A 9 12.90 -20.39 13.41
C PRO A 9 11.47 -20.93 13.41
N LEU A 10 10.98 -21.26 12.22
CA LEU A 10 9.70 -21.95 12.04
C LEU A 10 9.91 -23.47 12.07
N VAL A 11 8.89 -24.21 12.50
CA VAL A 11 8.79 -25.65 12.23
C VAL A 11 8.33 -25.83 10.80
N GLU A 12 9.14 -26.49 9.96
CA GLU A 12 8.84 -26.69 8.54
C GLU A 12 8.26 -28.08 8.26
N ASP A 13 8.85 -29.11 8.87
CA ASP A 13 8.41 -30.50 8.72
C ASP A 13 8.61 -31.28 10.02
N THR A 14 7.72 -32.25 10.26
CA THR A 14 7.77 -33.19 11.39
C THR A 14 7.67 -34.65 10.92
N SER A 15 7.78 -34.89 9.61
CA SER A 15 7.72 -36.22 9.02
C SER A 15 8.88 -37.11 9.50
N ASN A 16 8.64 -38.42 9.52
CA ASN A 16 9.64 -39.45 9.86
C ASN A 16 10.23 -39.37 11.29
N GLY A 17 9.55 -38.74 12.23
CA GLY A 17 9.97 -38.69 13.64
C GLY A 17 11.13 -37.73 13.93
N SER A 18 11.49 -36.87 12.97
CA SER A 18 12.44 -35.78 13.14
C SER A 18 11.75 -34.42 12.94
N VAL A 19 12.33 -33.34 13.47
CA VAL A 19 11.81 -31.98 13.31
C VAL A 19 12.79 -31.17 12.46
N VAL A 20 12.29 -30.63 11.35
CA VAL A 20 13.03 -29.71 10.47
C VAL A 20 12.68 -28.28 10.84
N TRP A 21 13.72 -27.48 11.11
CA TRP A 21 13.59 -26.08 11.49
C TRP A 21 14.02 -25.19 10.32
N LYS A 22 13.20 -24.20 9.98
CA LYS A 22 13.48 -23.18 8.96
C LYS A 22 13.84 -21.87 9.63
N SER A 23 15.10 -21.46 9.49
CA SER A 23 15.56 -20.14 9.94
C SER A 23 14.95 -19.02 9.08
N LEU A 24 14.57 -17.92 9.73
CA LEU A 24 14.05 -16.72 9.10
C LEU A 24 15.18 -15.72 8.87
N ASP A 25 16.09 -16.09 7.97
CA ASP A 25 17.24 -15.26 7.64
C ASP A 25 16.93 -14.29 6.50
N ASN A 26 17.54 -13.10 6.55
CA ASN A 26 17.47 -12.08 5.49
C ASN A 26 16.08 -11.46 5.28
N ILE A 27 15.30 -11.29 6.35
CA ILE A 27 14.10 -10.44 6.32
C ILE A 27 14.54 -8.97 6.27
N ASN A 28 14.07 -8.23 5.27
CA ASN A 28 14.32 -6.79 5.17
C ASN A 28 13.28 -6.02 5.99
N TYR A 29 13.55 -5.84 7.28
CA TYR A 29 12.65 -5.12 8.19
C TYR A 29 12.43 -3.66 7.80
N GLU A 30 13.40 -3.03 7.13
CA GLU A 30 13.29 -1.65 6.67
C GLU A 30 12.25 -1.55 5.55
N GLU A 31 12.36 -2.36 4.50
CA GLU A 31 11.38 -2.38 3.41
C GLU A 31 9.98 -2.76 3.89
N LEU A 32 9.87 -3.76 4.77
CA LEU A 32 8.59 -4.17 5.35
C LEU A 32 7.96 -3.05 6.18
N GLY A 33 8.72 -2.45 7.11
CA GLY A 33 8.23 -1.37 7.96
C GLY A 33 7.87 -0.12 7.16
N TYR A 34 8.68 0.21 6.14
CA TYR A 34 8.42 1.34 5.27
C TYR A 34 7.17 1.11 4.41
N PHE A 35 7.02 -0.08 3.80
CA PHE A 35 5.82 -0.45 3.05
C PHE A 35 4.55 -0.33 3.90
N LEU A 36 4.57 -0.87 5.12
CA LEU A 36 3.43 -0.79 6.03
C LEU A 36 3.12 0.65 6.42
N SER A 37 4.14 1.49 6.64
CA SER A 37 3.96 2.91 6.91
C SER A 37 3.29 3.63 5.73
N CYS A 38 3.77 3.39 4.51
CA CYS A 38 3.16 3.90 3.27
C CYS A 38 1.70 3.48 3.14
N HIS A 39 1.39 2.21 3.44
CA HIS A 39 0.03 1.68 3.38
C HIS A 39 -0.91 2.43 4.34
N LEU A 40 -0.49 2.62 5.60
CA LEU A 40 -1.28 3.31 6.62
C LEU A 40 -1.51 4.79 6.27
N ILE A 41 -0.52 5.47 5.69
CA ILE A 41 -0.67 6.86 5.25
C ILE A 41 -1.71 6.96 4.12
N ILE A 42 -1.66 6.07 3.13
CA ILE A 42 -2.66 6.03 2.05
C ILE A 42 -4.04 5.72 2.61
N GLU A 43 -4.14 4.76 3.55
CA GLU A 43 -5.39 4.44 4.23
C GLU A 43 -5.97 5.66 4.96
N HIS A 44 -5.14 6.44 5.64
CA HIS A 44 -5.57 7.66 6.31
C HIS A 44 -6.19 8.66 5.33
N TYR A 45 -5.54 8.96 4.21
CA TYR A 45 -6.09 9.89 3.21
C TYR A 45 -7.37 9.35 2.54
N MET A 46 -7.42 8.03 2.31
CA MET A 46 -8.63 7.37 1.80
C MET A 46 -9.77 7.49 2.81
N ASP A 47 -9.51 7.30 4.11
CA ASP A 47 -10.51 7.46 5.16
C ASP A 47 -11.04 8.89 5.24
N GLU A 48 -10.17 9.90 5.19
CA GLU A 48 -10.61 11.30 5.22
C GLU A 48 -11.45 11.67 3.99
N TYR A 49 -11.08 11.18 2.80
CA TYR A 49 -11.90 11.34 1.60
C TYR A 49 -13.27 10.67 1.75
N LEU A 50 -13.30 9.40 2.17
CA LEU A 50 -14.55 8.66 2.26
C LEU A 50 -15.47 9.23 3.35
N LYS A 51 -14.93 9.70 4.49
CA LYS A 51 -15.71 10.39 5.52
C LYS A 51 -16.35 11.66 4.99
N PHE A 52 -15.65 12.39 4.12
CA PHE A 52 -16.20 13.56 3.47
C PHE A 52 -17.37 13.19 2.55
N GLU A 53 -17.21 12.14 1.75
CA GLU A 53 -18.22 11.67 0.78
C GLU A 53 -19.46 11.05 1.45
N TYR A 54 -19.25 10.19 2.45
CA TYR A 54 -20.31 9.46 3.15
C TYR A 54 -20.49 9.98 4.58
N GLN A 55 -20.97 11.22 4.70
CA GLN A 55 -21.09 11.92 5.99
C GLN A 55 -22.07 11.27 6.98
N ASN A 56 -23.05 10.53 6.47
CA ASN A 56 -24.09 9.89 7.29
C ASN A 56 -23.72 8.47 7.71
N LEU A 57 -22.55 7.95 7.32
CA LEU A 57 -22.09 6.62 7.71
C LEU A 57 -21.53 6.66 9.13
N SER A 58 -21.92 5.69 9.98
CA SER A 58 -21.29 5.53 11.30
C SER A 58 -19.92 4.87 11.17
N TRP A 59 -18.90 5.66 10.85
CA TRP A 59 -17.54 5.20 10.58
C TRP A 59 -16.92 4.38 11.71
N GLY A 60 -17.24 4.70 12.97
CA GLY A 60 -16.79 3.95 14.14
C GLY A 60 -17.40 2.54 14.24
N ASP A 61 -18.66 2.39 13.82
CA ASP A 61 -19.40 1.13 13.91
C ASP A 61 -19.17 0.23 12.70
N CYS A 62 -18.99 0.83 11.51
CA CYS A 62 -18.88 0.08 10.25
C CYS A 62 -17.62 -0.79 10.16
N LYS A 63 -16.55 -0.45 10.89
CA LYS A 63 -15.28 -1.21 10.95
C LYS A 63 -14.81 -1.74 9.58
N LEU A 64 -14.85 -0.87 8.57
CA LEU A 64 -14.55 -1.26 7.19
C LEU A 64 -13.10 -1.70 7.04
N THR A 65 -12.90 -2.83 6.38
CA THR A 65 -11.58 -3.30 5.95
C THR A 65 -11.04 -2.43 4.80
N PHE A 66 -9.72 -2.40 4.61
CA PHE A 66 -9.09 -1.69 3.48
C PHE A 66 -9.70 -2.07 2.12
N SER A 67 -10.01 -3.35 1.91
CA SER A 67 -10.63 -3.79 0.64
C SER A 67 -12.05 -3.25 0.46
N GLN A 68 -12.83 -3.12 1.54
CA GLN A 68 -14.16 -2.52 1.48
C GLN A 68 -14.07 -1.01 1.23
N LYS A 69 -13.09 -0.33 1.83
CA LYS A 69 -12.82 1.09 1.56
C LYS A 69 -12.47 1.34 0.09
N ILE A 70 -11.62 0.49 -0.52
CA ILE A 70 -11.34 0.56 -1.97
C ILE A 70 -12.63 0.46 -2.79
N ASN A 71 -13.55 -0.43 -2.43
CA ASN A 71 -14.79 -0.60 -3.17
C ASN A 71 -15.68 0.67 -3.14
N LEU A 72 -15.58 1.48 -2.08
CA LEU A 72 -16.29 2.76 -1.97
C LEU A 72 -15.68 3.88 -2.83
N LEU A 73 -14.50 3.67 -3.42
CA LEU A 73 -13.87 4.60 -4.36
C LEU A 73 -14.41 4.49 -5.79
N SER A 74 -15.53 3.79 -6.01
CA SER A 74 -16.14 3.64 -7.34
C SER A 74 -16.48 4.99 -8.01
N ASN A 75 -16.76 6.01 -7.20
CA ASN A 75 -17.07 7.37 -7.66
C ASN A 75 -15.90 8.34 -7.49
N PHE A 76 -14.71 7.85 -7.13
CA PHE A 76 -13.54 8.72 -7.00
C PHE A 76 -13.25 9.38 -8.36
N PRO A 77 -13.11 10.71 -8.42
CA PRO A 77 -12.92 11.41 -9.69
C PRO A 77 -11.53 11.13 -10.24
N ILE A 78 -11.45 10.19 -11.19
CA ILE A 78 -10.20 9.80 -11.86
C ILE A 78 -10.31 10.15 -13.33
N SER A 79 -9.29 10.85 -13.82
CA SER A 79 -9.09 11.10 -15.24
C SER A 79 -7.73 10.59 -15.67
N GLU A 80 -7.51 10.50 -16.98
CA GLU A 80 -6.17 10.41 -17.53
C GLU A 80 -5.30 11.58 -17.00
N PRO A 81 -4.01 11.35 -16.70
CA PRO A 81 -3.25 10.10 -16.88
C PRO A 81 -3.30 9.14 -15.66
N TYR A 82 -4.17 9.36 -14.68
CA TYR A 82 -4.15 8.70 -13.36
C TYR A 82 -5.11 7.50 -13.23
N LYS A 83 -5.56 6.91 -14.34
CA LYS A 83 -6.51 5.76 -14.35
C LYS A 83 -6.05 4.56 -13.52
N GLU A 84 -4.74 4.38 -13.36
CA GLU A 84 -4.13 3.28 -12.60
C GLU A 84 -4.11 3.51 -11.08
N LEU A 85 -4.68 4.61 -10.57
CA LEU A 85 -4.71 4.91 -9.13
C LEU A 85 -5.40 3.80 -8.32
N ILE A 86 -6.63 3.41 -8.67
CA ILE A 86 -7.37 2.39 -7.92
C ILE A 86 -6.77 0.99 -8.13
N PRO A 87 -6.41 0.57 -9.36
CA PRO A 87 -5.68 -0.68 -9.58
C PRO A 87 -4.40 -0.79 -8.73
N SER A 88 -3.60 0.27 -8.64
CA SER A 88 -2.35 0.29 -7.86
C SER A 88 -2.58 0.22 -6.35
N ILE A 89 -3.59 0.92 -5.80
CA ILE A 89 -3.98 0.80 -4.39
C ILE A 89 -4.47 -0.62 -4.07
N LYS A 90 -5.24 -1.23 -4.97
CA LYS A 90 -5.67 -2.63 -4.84
C LYS A 90 -4.49 -3.61 -4.85
N ALA A 91 -3.48 -3.36 -5.69
CA ALA A 91 -2.25 -4.15 -5.70
C ALA A 91 -1.47 -4.01 -4.39
N MET A 92 -1.38 -2.80 -3.84
CA MET A 92 -0.76 -2.58 -2.52
C MET A 92 -1.44 -3.39 -1.42
N ASN A 93 -2.78 -3.46 -1.41
CA ASN A 93 -3.50 -4.31 -0.45
C ASN A 93 -3.17 -5.81 -0.62
N LYS A 94 -2.97 -6.28 -1.85
CA LYS A 94 -2.54 -7.67 -2.09
C LYS A 94 -1.15 -7.93 -1.50
N VAL A 95 -0.20 -7.00 -1.66
CA VAL A 95 1.13 -7.11 -1.06
C VAL A 95 1.05 -7.08 0.47
N ARG A 96 0.24 -6.17 1.05
CA ARG A 96 -0.03 -6.13 2.50
C ARG A 96 -0.56 -7.48 3.02
N ASN A 97 -1.49 -8.09 2.30
CA ASN A 97 -2.02 -9.41 2.66
C ASN A 97 -0.93 -10.49 2.61
N LYS A 98 -0.05 -10.49 1.60
CA LYS A 98 1.10 -11.41 1.55
C LYS A 98 2.00 -11.23 2.79
N ILE A 99 2.36 -9.99 3.13
CA ILE A 99 3.18 -9.66 4.31
C ILE A 99 2.51 -10.17 5.60
N SER A 100 1.19 -9.99 5.72
CA SER A 100 0.44 -10.39 6.93
C SER A 100 0.33 -11.91 7.11
N HIS A 101 0.44 -12.68 6.03
CA HIS A 101 0.27 -14.14 6.05
C HIS A 101 1.58 -14.92 5.90
N ARG A 102 2.68 -14.27 5.52
CA ARG A 102 3.96 -14.91 5.21
C ARG A 102 5.11 -14.12 5.85
N VAL A 103 5.61 -14.64 6.96
CA VAL A 103 6.69 -14.00 7.74
C VAL A 103 8.02 -13.90 6.99
N ASP A 104 8.25 -14.79 6.02
CA ASP A 104 9.45 -14.83 5.16
C ASP A 104 9.26 -14.09 3.83
N PHE A 105 8.16 -13.36 3.65
CA PHE A 105 7.89 -12.63 2.42
C PHE A 105 8.88 -11.47 2.21
N LYS A 106 9.48 -11.43 1.03
CA LYS A 106 10.37 -10.35 0.59
C LYS A 106 9.68 -9.57 -0.52
N ILE A 107 9.55 -8.28 -0.33
CA ILE A 107 8.95 -7.39 -1.33
C ILE A 107 9.92 -7.31 -2.51
N SER A 108 9.42 -7.64 -3.70
CA SER A 108 10.18 -7.47 -4.95
C SER A 108 9.64 -6.31 -5.78
N MET A 109 10.43 -5.84 -6.75
CA MET A 109 9.95 -4.84 -7.71
C MET A 109 8.80 -5.37 -8.59
N ASP A 110 8.70 -6.69 -8.76
CA ASP A 110 7.62 -7.33 -9.52
C ASP A 110 6.30 -7.29 -8.74
N ASP A 111 6.35 -7.47 -7.41
CA ASP A 111 5.18 -7.28 -6.55
C ASP A 111 4.61 -5.85 -6.60
N LEU A 112 5.46 -4.87 -6.95
CA LEU A 112 5.12 -3.45 -7.01
C LEU A 112 4.94 -2.93 -8.44
N GLU A 113 4.92 -3.80 -9.46
CA GLU A 113 4.74 -3.41 -10.86
C GLU A 113 3.51 -2.49 -11.07
N PRO A 114 2.32 -2.75 -10.49
CA PRO A 114 1.17 -1.86 -10.65
C PRO A 114 1.40 -0.44 -10.11
N LEU A 115 2.25 -0.27 -9.09
CA LEU A 115 2.61 1.05 -8.57
C LEU A 115 3.44 1.83 -9.60
N LYS A 116 4.32 1.15 -10.35
CA LYS A 116 5.07 1.76 -11.47
C LYS A 116 4.13 2.23 -12.57
N TYR A 117 3.13 1.43 -12.91
CA TYR A 117 2.16 1.80 -13.95
C TYR A 117 1.36 3.04 -13.59
N TYR A 118 0.98 3.20 -12.32
CA TYR A 118 0.44 4.47 -11.84
C TYR A 118 1.41 5.63 -12.01
N LEU A 119 2.68 5.45 -11.66
CA LEU A 119 3.69 6.49 -11.83
C LEU A 119 3.98 6.82 -13.30
N TYR A 120 3.84 5.89 -14.24
CA TYR A 120 3.98 6.20 -15.68
C TYR A 120 3.00 7.27 -16.14
N GLY A 121 1.81 7.35 -15.53
CA GLY A 121 0.89 8.46 -15.79
C GLY A 121 1.46 9.82 -15.39
N ALA A 122 2.18 9.88 -14.27
CA ALA A 122 2.83 11.10 -13.78
C ALA A 122 4.10 11.47 -14.58
N TYR A 123 4.91 10.47 -14.94
CA TYR A 123 6.19 10.68 -15.63
C TYR A 123 6.07 10.85 -17.16
N LYS A 124 4.92 10.51 -17.75
CA LYS A 124 4.64 10.61 -19.20
C LYS A 124 5.74 9.97 -20.05
N GLU A 125 6.57 10.80 -20.70
CA GLU A 125 7.64 10.39 -21.62
C GLU A 125 8.92 9.96 -20.88
N ASN A 126 9.10 10.38 -19.63
CA ASN A 126 10.30 10.10 -18.83
C ASN A 126 10.13 8.86 -17.95
N LYS A 127 9.61 7.76 -18.51
CA LYS A 127 9.35 6.52 -17.75
C LYS A 127 10.61 5.94 -17.10
N GLU A 128 11.78 6.22 -17.66
CA GLU A 128 13.08 5.82 -17.08
C GLU A 128 13.38 6.49 -15.73
N MET A 129 12.67 7.58 -15.39
CA MET A 129 12.77 8.21 -14.07
C MET A 129 11.96 7.48 -12.99
N VAL A 130 11.15 6.47 -13.35
CA VAL A 130 10.44 5.66 -12.34
C VAL A 130 11.47 4.88 -11.51
N PRO A 131 11.41 4.96 -10.16
CA PRO A 131 12.40 4.33 -9.32
C PRO A 131 12.53 2.82 -9.53
N SER A 132 13.77 2.35 -9.50
CA SER A 132 14.13 0.93 -9.62
C SER A 132 14.32 0.22 -8.26
N THR A 133 14.28 0.97 -7.14
CA THR A 133 14.38 0.41 -5.79
C THR A 133 13.04 0.44 -5.06
N VAL A 134 12.80 -0.55 -4.19
CA VAL A 134 11.55 -0.70 -3.44
C VAL A 134 11.24 0.54 -2.62
N LEU A 135 12.20 0.98 -1.79
CA LEU A 135 12.00 2.14 -0.90
C LEU A 135 11.68 3.41 -1.68
N LYS A 136 12.43 3.71 -2.75
CA LYS A 136 12.21 4.94 -3.52
C LYS A 136 10.92 4.89 -4.34
N LEU A 137 10.55 3.71 -4.85
CA LEU A 137 9.27 3.53 -5.52
C LEU A 137 8.11 3.79 -4.55
N LEU A 138 8.17 3.22 -3.34
CA LEU A 138 7.16 3.41 -2.31
C LEU A 138 7.04 4.88 -1.87
N GLU A 139 8.17 5.57 -1.70
CA GLU A 139 8.22 6.99 -1.34
C GLU A 139 7.44 7.85 -2.34
N ILE A 140 7.80 7.75 -3.63
CA ILE A 140 7.21 8.57 -4.69
C ILE A 140 5.75 8.18 -4.93
N TYR A 141 5.47 6.88 -4.99
CA TYR A 141 4.10 6.37 -5.13
C TYR A 141 3.18 6.91 -4.03
N THR A 142 3.61 6.80 -2.78
CA THR A 142 2.82 7.24 -1.62
C THR A 142 2.56 8.73 -1.68
N MET A 143 3.59 9.53 -1.97
CA MET A 143 3.46 10.98 -2.11
C MET A 143 2.45 11.35 -3.19
N MET A 144 2.54 10.75 -4.38
CA MET A 144 1.63 11.03 -5.50
C MET A 144 0.18 10.66 -5.18
N VAL A 145 -0.05 9.48 -4.60
CA VAL A 145 -1.40 9.06 -4.17
C VAL A 145 -1.98 10.03 -3.15
N CYS A 146 -1.18 10.43 -2.14
CA CYS A 146 -1.63 11.35 -1.10
C CYS A 146 -1.96 12.74 -1.66
N VAL A 147 -1.16 13.25 -2.59
CA VAL A 147 -1.43 14.53 -3.27
C VAL A 147 -2.76 14.48 -4.00
N VAL A 148 -3.08 13.38 -4.69
CA VAL A 148 -4.36 13.24 -5.38
C VAL A 148 -5.52 13.30 -4.39
N PHE A 149 -5.52 12.48 -3.33
CA PHE A 149 -6.58 12.52 -2.31
C PHE A 149 -6.70 13.89 -1.62
N ALA A 150 -5.58 14.48 -1.19
CA ALA A 150 -5.55 15.78 -0.53
C ALA A 150 -6.12 16.89 -1.43
N SER A 151 -5.77 16.87 -2.72
CA SER A 151 -6.26 17.84 -3.69
C SER A 151 -7.77 17.69 -3.94
N THR A 152 -8.27 16.46 -4.04
CA THR A 152 -9.69 16.16 -4.20
C THR A 152 -10.48 16.60 -2.97
N ILE A 153 -10.04 16.24 -1.76
CA ILE A 153 -10.66 16.69 -0.50
C ILE A 153 -10.71 18.21 -0.45
N SER A 154 -9.58 18.87 -0.74
CA SER A 154 -9.49 20.34 -0.73
C SER A 154 -10.45 21.00 -1.73
N ALA A 155 -10.62 20.40 -2.92
CA ALA A 155 -11.57 20.88 -3.92
C ALA A 155 -13.03 20.72 -3.43
N LEU A 156 -13.38 19.55 -2.92
CA LEU A 156 -14.72 19.25 -2.42
C LEU A 156 -15.13 20.18 -1.27
N VAL A 157 -14.23 20.43 -0.31
CA VAL A 157 -14.47 21.39 0.78
C VAL A 157 -14.75 22.80 0.22
N ARG A 158 -13.96 23.27 -0.74
CA ARG A 158 -14.17 24.60 -1.35
C ARG A 158 -15.50 24.72 -2.11
N HIS A 159 -15.96 23.64 -2.74
CA HIS A 159 -17.25 23.62 -3.44
C HIS A 159 -18.44 23.61 -2.48
N LYS A 160 -18.32 22.93 -1.33
CA LYS A 160 -19.39 22.84 -0.32
C LYS A 160 -19.57 24.12 0.51
N SER A 161 -18.51 24.93 0.64
CA SER A 161 -18.54 26.21 1.36
C SER A 161 -19.07 27.39 0.53
N LYS A 162 -19.54 27.16 -0.70
CA LYS A 162 -20.20 28.15 -1.57
C LYS A 162 -21.68 27.84 -1.67
#